data_AF-A0A257PHA3-F1
#
_entry.id   AF-A0A257PHA3-F1
#
_cell.length_a   1.000
_cell.length_b   1.000
_cell.length_c   1.000
_cell.angle_alpha   90.00
_cell.angle_beta   90.00
_cell.angle_gamma   90.00
#
_symmetry.space_group_name_H-M   'P 1'
#
loop_
_entity.id
_entity.type
_entity.pdbx_description
1 polymer ?
#
loop_
_entity_poly.entity_id
_entity_poly.type
_entity_poly.pdbx_seq_one_letter_code
_entity_poly.pdbx_strand_id
1 'polypeptide(L)' 'MLIVKTSSMGDVVHALPVVHDILAAHPGARIDWLVEEAYADIVRAHPGVRRVIPLALRRWR' A
#
# COMPACT_ATOMS: atom_id res chain seq x y z
N MET A 1 -7.71 -6.19 6.16
CA MET A 1 -6.49 -6.80 5.62
C MET A 1 -5.39 -5.76 5.62
N LEU A 2 -4.17 -6.15 5.96
CA LEU A 2 -3.00 -5.25 5.93
C LEU A 2 -2.01 -5.75 4.88
N ILE A 3 -1.68 -4.90 3.91
CA ILE A 3 -0.58 -5.10 2.98
C ILE A 3 0.66 -4.47 3.59
N VAL A 4 1.75 -5.24 3.69
CA VAL A 4 3.05 -4.75 4.15
C VAL A 4 4.02 -4.76 2.97
N LYS A 5 4.40 -3.57 2.48
CA LYS A 5 5.39 -3.44 1.40
C LYS A 5 6.28 -2.23 1.65
N THR A 6 7.41 -2.46 2.31
CA THR A 6 8.44 -1.46 2.65
C THR A 6 9.68 -1.67 1.80
N SER A 7 9.54 -1.49 0.48
CA SER A 7 10.63 -1.68 -0.50
C SER A 7 10.84 -0.40 -1.33
N SER A 8 11.44 -0.52 -2.51
CA SER A 8 11.61 0.55 -3.49
C SER A 8 10.27 1.08 -4.03
N MET A 9 10.30 2.25 -4.68
CA MET A 9 9.14 2.81 -5.38
C MET A 9 8.55 1.85 -6.44
N GLY A 10 9.41 1.23 -7.26
CA GLY A 10 8.96 0.33 -8.33
C GLY A 10 8.17 -0.85 -7.79
N ASP A 11 8.64 -1.45 -6.70
CA ASP A 11 7.95 -2.52 -6.00
C ASP A 11 6.57 -2.12 -5.47
N VAL A 12 6.40 -0.88 -5.01
CA VAL A 12 5.11 -0.36 -4.55
C VAL A 12 4.15 -0.23 -5.72
N VAL A 13 4.61 0.36 -6.83
CA VAL A 13 3.79 0.53 -8.04
C VAL A 13 3.35 -0.81 -8.61
N HIS A 14 4.26 -1.78 -8.70
CA HIS A 14 3.94 -3.13 -9.20
C HIS A 14 3.01 -3.91 -8.27
N ALA A 15 2.94 -3.57 -6.98
CA ALA A 15 2.03 -4.21 -6.04
C ALA A 15 0.63 -3.59 -6.04
N LEU A 16 0.44 -2.35 -6.49
CA LEU A 16 -0.87 -1.68 -6.47
C LEU A 16 -2.01 -2.44 -7.15
N PRO A 17 -1.81 -3.13 -8.30
CA PRO A 17 -2.87 -3.91 -8.95
C PRO A 17 -3.52 -4.96 -8.04
N VAL A 18 -2.80 -5.46 -7.02
CA VAL A 18 -3.34 -6.43 -6.06
C VAL A 18 -4.59 -5.90 -5.33
N VAL A 19 -4.70 -4.58 -5.15
CA VAL A 19 -5.86 -3.96 -4.51
C VAL A 19 -7.11 -4.17 -5.35
N HIS A 20 -6.99 -4.06 -6.67
CA HIS A 20 -8.09 -4.30 -7.58
C HIS A 20 -8.52 -5.77 -7.53
N ASP A 21 -7.57 -6.70 -7.63
CA ASP A 21 -7.85 -8.13 -7.60
C ASP A 21 -8.54 -8.56 -6.30
N ILE A 22 -8.09 -8.00 -5.16
CA ILE A 22 -8.68 -8.29 -3.86
C ILE A 22 -10.10 -7.73 -3.76
N LEU A 23 -10.35 -6.53 -4.27
CA LEU A 23 -11.70 -5.95 -4.27
C LEU A 23 -12.63 -6.68 -5.26
N ALA A 24 -12.10 -7.20 -6.36
CA ALA A 24 -12.87 -8.02 -7.30
C ALA A 24 -13.29 -9.36 -6.67
N ALA A 25 -12.39 -10.03 -5.95
CA ALA A 25 -12.68 -11.28 -5.25
C ALA A 25 -13.49 -11.08 -3.96
N HIS A 26 -13.26 -9.96 -3.28
CA HIS A 26 -13.86 -9.62 -1.99
C HIS A 26 -14.32 -8.15 -1.96
N PRO A 27 -15.50 -7.82 -2.51
CA PRO A 27 -15.98 -6.44 -2.63
C PRO A 27 -16.08 -5.65 -1.32
N GLY A 28 -16.22 -6.34 -0.18
CA GLY A 28 -16.26 -5.73 1.16
C GLY A 28 -14.89 -5.60 1.85
N ALA A 29 -13.80 -6.00 1.20
CA ALA A 29 -12.48 -5.99 1.81
C ALA A 29 -12.04 -4.57 2.18
N ARG A 30 -11.62 -4.39 3.44
CA ARG A 30 -10.96 -3.17 3.91
C ARG A 30 -9.46 -3.35 3.85
N ILE A 31 -8.82 -2.59 2.98
CA ILE A 31 -7.39 -2.73 2.67
C ILE A 31 -6.63 -1.56 3.29
N ASP A 32 -5.77 -1.89 4.25
CA ASP A 32 -4.77 -0.96 4.78
C ASP A 32 -3.40 -1.30 4.19
N TRP A 33 -2.54 -0.30 4.09
CA TRP A 33 -1.23 -0.47 3.48
C TRP A 33 -0.13 0.20 4.29
N LEU A 34 0.87 -0.58 4.71
CA LEU A 34 2.09 -0.09 5.34
C LEU A 34 3.22 0.04 4.30
N VAL A 35 3.75 1.25 4.16
CA VAL A 35 4.73 1.63 3.12
C VAL A 35 5.75 2.63 3.65
N GLU A 36 6.92 2.71 3.03
CA GLU A 36 7.89 3.78 3.30
C GLU A 36 7.25 5.16 3.11
N GLU A 37 7.56 6.10 4.02
CA GLU A 37 7.01 7.46 4.05
C GLU A 37 7.16 8.16 2.69
N ALA A 38 8.32 7.98 2.03
CA ALA A 38 8.62 8.56 0.72
C ALA A 38 7.68 8.14 -0.41
N TYR A 39 6.92 7.04 -0.25
CA TYR A 39 6.03 6.50 -1.27
C TYR A 39 4.56 6.47 -0.83
N ALA A 40 4.25 7.05 0.34
CA ALA A 40 2.91 6.99 0.90
C ALA A 40 1.85 7.66 0.01
N ASP A 41 2.20 8.75 -0.69
CA ASP A 41 1.27 9.45 -1.58
C ASP A 41 0.87 8.65 -2.82
N ILE A 42 1.79 7.82 -3.33
CA ILE A 42 1.51 6.90 -4.44
C ILE A 42 0.39 5.94 -4.04
N VAL A 43 0.46 5.40 -2.82
CA VAL A 43 -0.54 4.46 -2.30
C VAL A 43 -1.85 5.19 -1.98
N ARG A 44 -1.79 6.41 -1.43
CA ARG A 44 -3.00 7.22 -1.14
C ARG A 44 -3.81 7.57 -2.38
N ALA A 45 -3.16 7.68 -3.53
CA ALA A 45 -3.85 7.96 -4.79
C ALA A 45 -4.75 6.81 -5.26
N HIS A 46 -4.57 5.59 -4.74
CA HIS A 46 -5.38 4.45 -5.13
C HIS A 46 -6.68 4.35 -4.30
N PRO A 47 -7.88 4.50 -4.92
CA PRO A 47 -9.15 4.63 -4.19
C PRO A 47 -9.56 3.36 -3.42
N GLY A 48 -9.03 2.20 -3.83
CA GLY A 48 -9.25 0.93 -3.13
C GLY A 48 -8.48 0.78 -1.81
N VAL A 49 -7.58 1.71 -1.48
CA VAL A 49 -6.84 1.70 -0.22
C VAL A 49 -7.57 2.58 0.80
N ARG A 50 -7.99 1.96 1.91
CA ARG A 50 -8.72 2.65 2.99
C ARG A 50 -7.81 3.52 3.84
N ARG A 51 -6.63 2.99 4.19
CA ARG A 51 -5.69 3.66 5.10
C ARG A 51 -4.26 3.36 4.67
N VAL A 52 -3.45 4.41 4.60
CA VAL A 52 -1.99 4.30 4.42
C VAL A 52 -1.31 4.52 5.76
N ILE A 53 -0.37 3.64 6.09
CA ILE A 53 0.42 3.63 7.32
C ILE A 53 1.87 3.90 6.92
N PRO A 54 2.33 5.17 6.92
CA PRO A 54 3.69 5.50 6.58
C PRO A 54 4.66 5.00 7.66
N LEU A 55 5.79 4.46 7.23
CA LEU A 55 6.89 4.02 8.08
C LEU A 55 8.20 4.66 7.59
N ALA A 56 9.05 5.12 8.50
CA ALA A 56 10.35 5.71 8.17
C ALA A 56 11.50 4.74 8.49
N LEU A 57 11.41 3.51 7.97
CA LEU A 57 12.35 2.42 8.26
C LEU A 57 13.80 2.79 7.88
N ARG A 58 13.97 3.52 6.78
CA ARG A 58 15.27 4.05 6.34
C ARG A 58 15.90 5.05 7.31
N ARG A 59 15.13 5.71 8.18
CA ARG A 59 15.64 6.68 9.16
C ARG A 59 16.21 6.02 10.41
N TRP A 60 15.87 4.74 10.64
CA TRP A 60 16.27 3.98 11.83
C TRP A 60 17.47 3.06 11.57
N ARG A 61 17.97 3.01 10.33
CA ARG A 61 19.26 2.40 9.97
C ARG A 61 20.36 3.44 10.07
#